data_AF-A0A8T6YL94-F1
#
_entry.id   AF-A0A8T6YL94-F1
#
_cell.length_a   1.000
_cell.length_b   1.000
_cell.length_c   1.000
_cell.angle_alpha   90.00
_cell.angle_beta   90.00
_cell.angle_gamma   90.00
#
_symmetry.space_group_name_H-M   'P 1'
#
loop_
_entity.id
_entity.type
_entity.pdbx_description
1 polymer ?
#
loop_
_entity_poly.entity_id
_entity_poly.type
_entity_poly.pdbx_seq_one_letter_code
_entity_poly.pdbx_strand_id
1 'polypeptide(L)' 'MEFVDTGNGIPKENLSKIFEPLFTTKESGTGLGLVSCKNIIEYHKGTISVKNNPTTFIIWIPLKQ' A
#
# COMPACT_ATOMS: atom_id res chain seq x y z
N MET A 1 7.26 10.57 0.59
CA MET A 1 6.98 10.44 -0.87
C MET A 1 5.53 10.02 -1.02
N GLU A 2 4.80 10.57 -1.99
CA GLU A 2 3.37 10.30 -2.18
C GLU A 2 3.09 9.89 -3.63
N PHE A 3 2.19 8.92 -3.79
CA PHE A 3 1.69 8.43 -5.08
C PHE A 3 0.18 8.54 -5.08
N VAL A 4 -0.39 9.28 -6.03
CA VAL A 4 -1.81 9.64 -6.07
C VAL A 4 -2.46 9.11 -7.34
N ASP A 5 -3.65 8.53 -7.23
CA ASP A 5 -4.51 8.19 -8.35
C ASP A 5 -5.95 8.67 -8.13
N THR A 6 -6.68 8.85 -9.23
CA THR A 6 -8.08 9.31 -9.25
C THR A 6 -9.06 8.18 -9.60
N GLY A 7 -8.71 6.94 -9.28
CA GLY A 7 -9.57 5.78 -9.47
C GLY A 7 -10.73 5.74 -8.46
N ASN A 8 -11.44 4.60 -8.43
CA ASN A 8 -12.66 4.42 -7.63
C ASN A 8 -12.42 4.33 -6.12
N GLY A 9 -11.18 4.48 -5.64
CA GLY A 9 -10.86 4.29 -4.23
C GLY A 9 -10.69 2.82 -3.82
N ILE A 10 -10.42 2.65 -2.54
CA ILE A 10 -10.36 1.34 -1.86
C ILE A 10 -11.56 1.22 -0.92
N PRO A 11 -12.40 0.17 -0.99
CA PRO A 11 -13.48 -0.03 -0.02
C PRO A 11 -12.98 0.00 1.42
N LYS A 12 -13.74 0.58 2.35
CA LYS A 12 -13.29 0.85 3.72
C LYS A 12 -12.88 -0.44 4.46
N GLU A 13 -13.63 -1.51 4.23
CA GLU A 13 -13.41 -2.86 4.72
C GLU A 13 -12.11 -3.52 4.19
N ASN A 14 -11.59 -3.02 3.07
CA ASN A 14 -10.37 -3.54 2.46
C ASN A 14 -9.13 -2.76 2.91
N LEU A 15 -9.26 -1.52 3.40
CA LEU A 15 -8.12 -0.68 3.81
C LEU A 15 -7.21 -1.37 4.84
N SER A 16 -7.78 -2.15 5.77
CA SER A 16 -6.99 -2.91 6.75
C SER A 16 -6.32 -4.14 6.16
N LYS A 17 -6.82 -4.64 5.02
CA LYS A 17 -6.43 -5.92 4.40
C LYS A 17 -5.46 -5.76 3.23
N ILE A 18 -5.38 -4.58 2.60
CA ILE A 18 -4.59 -4.40 1.37
C ILE A 18 -3.09 -4.73 1.50
N PHE A 19 -2.58 -4.77 2.74
CA PHE A 19 -1.19 -5.14 3.05
C PHE A 19 -1.06 -6.56 3.60
N GLU A 20 -2.11 -7.36 3.56
CA GLU A 20 -2.09 -8.78 3.93
C GLU A 20 -1.61 -9.63 2.74
N PRO A 21 -0.80 -10.69 2.98
CA PRO A 21 -0.38 -11.63 1.95
C PRO A 21 -1.56 -12.21 1.17
N LEU A 22 -1.43 -12.24 -0.16
CA LEU A 22 -2.40 -12.83 -1.10
C LEU A 22 -3.75 -12.11 -1.18
N PHE A 23 -3.91 -10.96 -0.50
CA PHE A 23 -5.13 -10.15 -0.62
C PHE A 23 -5.22 -9.50 -2.02
N THR A 24 -6.32 -9.74 -2.72
CA THR A 24 -6.62 -9.15 -4.03
C THR A 24 -8.12 -8.98 -4.20
N THR A 25 -8.54 -7.94 -4.92
CA THR A 25 -9.92 -7.76 -5.40
C THR A 25 -10.04 -8.03 -6.90
N LYS A 26 -8.94 -8.42 -7.56
CA LYS A 26 -8.88 -8.72 -9.00
C LYS A 26 -8.86 -10.23 -9.21
N GLU A 27 -9.66 -10.72 -10.16
CA GLU A 27 -9.77 -12.16 -10.48
C GLU A 27 -8.43 -12.81 -10.85
N SER A 28 -7.57 -12.11 -11.59
CA SER A 28 -6.23 -12.59 -11.97
C SER A 28 -5.08 -11.93 -11.18
N GLY A 29 -5.37 -11.31 -10.04
CA GLY A 29 -4.36 -10.68 -9.20
C GLY A 29 -3.70 -11.70 -8.25
N THR A 30 -2.38 -11.62 -8.06
CA THR A 30 -1.67 -12.48 -7.10
C THR A 30 -1.75 -12.00 -5.65
N GLY A 31 -2.06 -10.71 -5.44
CA GLY A 31 -2.11 -10.11 -4.10
C GLY A 31 -0.75 -9.97 -3.41
N LEU A 32 0.36 -10.03 -4.16
CA LEU A 32 1.71 -9.97 -3.58
C LEU A 32 2.37 -8.59 -3.66
N GLY A 33 1.92 -7.71 -4.57
CA GLY A 33 2.60 -6.44 -4.85
C GLY A 33 2.71 -5.50 -3.65
N LEU A 34 1.59 -5.19 -2.99
CA LEU A 34 1.58 -4.27 -1.84
C LEU A 34 2.32 -4.83 -0.63
N VAL A 35 2.31 -6.15 -0.46
CA VAL A 35 3.08 -6.83 0.60
C VAL A 35 4.57 -6.72 0.33
N SER A 36 5.00 -6.93 -0.92
CA SER A 36 6.40 -6.70 -1.30
C SER A 36 6.83 -5.26 -1.04
N CYS A 37 6.00 -4.27 -1.40
CA CYS A 37 6.28 -2.86 -1.11
C CYS A 37 6.42 -2.61 0.39
N LYS A 38 5.47 -3.10 1.21
CA LYS A 38 5.51 -2.96 2.66
C LYS A 38 6.79 -3.57 3.24
N ASN A 39 7.14 -4.79 2.86
CA ASN A 39 8.34 -5.47 3.34
C ASN A 39 9.63 -4.72 2.97
N ILE A 40 9.73 -4.21 1.73
CA ILE A 40 10.90 -3.42 1.29
C ILE A 40 11.01 -2.13 2.12
N ILE A 41 9.89 -1.43 2.30
CA ILE A 41 9.88 -0.16 3.03
C ILE A 41 10.20 -0.38 4.52
N GLU A 42 9.63 -1.42 5.13
CA GLU A 42 9.91 -1.80 6.52
C GLU A 42 11.35 -2.27 6.71
N TYR A 43 11.93 -3.00 5.76
CA TYR A 43 13.35 -3.35 5.76
C TYR A 43 14.24 -2.10 5.81
N HIS A 44 13.82 -1.03 5.13
CA HIS A 44 14.48 0.27 5.21
C HIS A 44 14.12 1.11 6.45
N LYS A 45 13.47 0.51 7.47
CA LYS A 45 12.95 1.18 8.68
C LYS A 45 11.93 2.29 8.37
N GLY A 46 11.30 2.21 7.21
CA GLY A 46 10.27 3.13 6.76
C GLY A 46 8.85 2.69 7.10
N THR A 47 7.88 3.49 6.65
CA THR A 47 6.46 3.17 6.76
C THR A 47 5.73 3.45 5.44
N ILE A 48 4.68 2.67 5.18
CA ILE A 48 3.74 2.88 4.09
C ILE A 48 2.33 3.01 4.66
N SER A 49 1.56 3.97 4.15
CA SER A 49 0.15 4.15 4.51
C SER A 49 -0.66 4.52 3.28
N VAL A 50 -1.99 4.38 3.38
CA VAL A 50 -2.92 4.74 2.32
C VAL A 50 -4.04 5.64 2.84
N LYS A 51 -4.51 6.57 2.01
CA LYS A 51 -5.72 7.37 2.23
C LYS A 51 -6.60 7.29 0.99
N ASN A 52 -7.90 7.49 1.15
CA ASN A 52 -8.86 7.64 0.06
C ASN A 52 -9.22 9.12 -0.14
N ASN A 53 -9.83 9.42 -1.31
CA ASN A 53 -10.34 10.72 -1.71
C ASN A 53 -9.27 11.84 -1.83
N PRO A 54 -8.30 11.74 -2.75
CA PRO A 54 -8.02 10.67 -3.73
C PRO A 54 -7.23 9.49 -3.14
N THR A 55 -7.15 8.36 -3.84
CA THR A 55 -6.32 7.24 -3.39
C THR A 55 -4.86 7.67 -3.40
N THR A 56 -4.25 7.69 -2.22
CA THR A 56 -2.90 8.20 -2.02
C THR A 56 -2.10 7.22 -1.18
N PHE A 57 -1.04 6.65 -1.75
CA PHE A 57 -0.04 5.88 -1.02
C PHE A 57 1.08 6.82 -0.55
N ILE A 58 1.38 6.79 0.74
CA ILE A 58 2.37 7.66 1.39
C ILE A 58 3.47 6.77 1.95
N ILE A 59 4.70 7.00 1.48
CA ILE A 59 5.92 6.30 1.90
C ILE A 59 6.81 7.26 2.69
N TRP A 60 7.24 6.83 3.86
CA TRP A 60 8.24 7.51 4.67
C TRP A 60 9.45 6.59 4.85
N ILE A 61 10.67 7.11 4.70
CA ILE A 61 11.92 6.38 4.90
C ILE A 61 12.89 7.30 5.66
N PRO A 62 13.60 6.81 6.71
CA PRO A 62 14.64 7.58 7.39
C PRO A 62 15.81 7.91 6.46
N LEU A 63 16.36 9.13 6.56
CA LEU A 63 17.52 9.56 5.75
C LEU A 63 18.85 8.94 6.16
N LYS A 64 18.93 8.33 7.36
CA LYS A 64 20.12 7.64 7.88
C LYS A 64 19.66 6.34 8.54
N GLN A 65 20.33 5.24 8.20
CA GLN A 65 20.03 3.89 8.72
C GLN A 65 20.92 3.51 9.89
#